data_AF-A0A1R0W5Z2-F1
#
_entry.id   AF-A0A1R0W5Z2-F1
#
_cell.length_a   1.000
_cell.length_b   1.000
_cell.length_c   1.000
_cell.angle_alpha   90.00
_cell.angle_beta   90.00
_cell.angle_gamma   90.00
#
_symmetry.space_group_name_H-M   'P 1'
#
loop_
_entity.id
_entity.type
_entity.pdbx_description
1 polymer ?
#
loop_
_entity_poly.entity_id
_entity_poly.type
_entity_poly.pdbx_seq_one_letter_code
_entity_poly.pdbx_strand_id
1 'polypeptide(L)'
;MIDLLNLDLNMRNRILIGREDIYSVSYCFGEITRHHLGGEWDVHSEDGPFIKNIAGSKEMTLKPYNLVMKTMVAPNELSLLYFFEIFKNAANEMN
;
A
#
# COMPACT_ATOMS: atom_id res chain seq x y z
N MET A 1 -2.82 -4.16 -11.47
CA MET A 1 -3.08 -5.42 -10.72
C MET A 1 -1.89 -6.40 -10.82
N ILE A 2 -1.34 -6.63 -12.02
CA ILE A 2 -0.09 -7.38 -12.21
C ILE A 2 1.08 -6.77 -11.39
N ASP A 3 1.13 -5.44 -11.28
CA ASP A 3 2.18 -4.76 -10.50
C ASP A 3 2.16 -5.07 -9.00
N LEU A 4 0.96 -5.24 -8.41
CA LEU A 4 0.81 -5.62 -7.00
C LEU A 4 1.21 -7.07 -6.76
N LEU A 5 0.83 -7.97 -7.68
CA LEU A 5 1.23 -9.37 -7.61
C LEU A 5 2.75 -9.52 -7.70
N ASN A 6 3.39 -8.75 -8.59
CA ASN A 6 4.84 -8.70 -8.70
C ASN A 6 5.49 -8.11 -7.44
N LEU A 7 4.90 -7.08 -6.83
CA LEU A 7 5.36 -6.52 -5.55
C LEU A 7 5.31 -7.58 -4.44
N ASP A 8 4.17 -8.27 -4.29
CA ASP A 8 3.96 -9.31 -3.27
C ASP A 8 4.95 -10.48 -3.45
N LEU A 9 5.16 -10.94 -4.69
CA LEU A 9 6.14 -11.99 -5.00
C LEU A 9 7.58 -11.56 -4.68
N ASN A 10 7.95 -10.32 -5.04
CA ASN A 10 9.27 -9.78 -4.75
C ASN A 10 9.51 -9.63 -3.23
N MET A 11 8.47 -9.33 -2.45
CA MET A 11 8.57 -9.29 -0.98
C MET A 11 8.74 -10.68 -0.38
N ARG A 12 7.96 -11.67 -0.82
CA ARG A 12 7.95 -13.02 -0.26
C ARG A 12 9.24 -13.81 -0.52
N ASN A 13 9.93 -13.52 -1.62
CA ASN A 13 11.13 -14.25 -2.04
C ASN A 13 12.43 -13.72 -1.41
N ARG A 14 12.38 -12.64 -0.61
CA ARG A 14 13.57 -12.03 0.00
C ARG A 14 13.76 -12.51 1.45
N ILE A 15 14.93 -13.11 1.71
CA ILE A 15 15.33 -13.62 3.03
C ILE A 15 15.71 -12.46 3.99
N LEU A 16 16.17 -11.33 3.45
CA LEU A 16 16.45 -10.09 4.17
C LEU A 16 15.78 -8.94 3.42
N ILE A 17 14.90 -8.22 4.09
CA ILE A 17 14.33 -6.98 3.58
C ILE A 17 14.78 -5.87 4.55
N GLY A 18 15.53 -4.91 4.01
CA GLY A 18 15.99 -3.76 4.77
C GLY A 18 14.90 -2.71 4.94
N ARG A 19 15.14 -1.75 5.83
CA ARG A 19 14.24 -0.59 6.01
C ARG A 19 14.03 0.17 4.69
N GLU A 20 15.07 0.29 3.86
CA GLU A 20 15.02 0.94 2.55
C GLU A 20 14.13 0.20 1.54
N ASP A 21 14.14 -1.12 1.56
CA ASP A 21 13.25 -1.93 0.72
C ASP A 21 11.80 -1.72 1.15
N ILE A 22 11.52 -1.70 2.46
CA ILE A 22 10.19 -1.42 2.99
C ILE A 22 9.72 -0.03 2.55
N TYR A 23 10.57 1.00 2.65
CA TYR A 23 10.23 2.34 2.17
C TYR A 23 9.92 2.34 0.67
N SER A 24 10.76 1.70 -0.14
CA SER A 24 10.60 1.66 -1.60
C SER A 24 9.31 0.97 -2.01
N VAL A 25 9.01 -0.19 -1.40
CA VAL A 25 7.77 -0.94 -1.64
C VAL A 25 6.55 -0.14 -1.18
N SER A 26 6.66 0.55 -0.04
CA SER A 26 5.60 1.41 0.49
C SER A 26 5.28 2.55 -0.45
N TYR A 27 6.30 3.17 -1.02
CA TYR A 27 6.16 4.21 -2.02
C TYR A 27 5.44 3.67 -3.26
N CYS A 28 5.89 2.55 -3.83
CA CYS A 28 5.24 1.92 -4.97
C CYS A 28 3.77 1.58 -4.68
N PHE A 29 3.48 1.02 -3.51
CA PHE A 29 2.11 0.66 -3.10
C PHE A 29 1.21 1.90 -2.96
N GLY A 30 1.75 2.98 -2.40
CA GLY A 30 1.08 4.28 -2.35
C GLY A 30 0.71 4.78 -3.75
N GLU A 31 1.63 4.67 -4.73
CA GLU A 31 1.43 5.24 -6.07
C GLU A 31 0.38 4.45 -6.83
N ILE A 32 0.43 3.12 -6.72
CA ILE A 32 -0.60 2.25 -7.28
C ILE A 32 -1.97 2.62 -6.73
N THR A 33 -2.08 2.79 -5.40
CA THR A 33 -3.35 3.12 -4.75
C THR A 33 -3.86 4.49 -5.21
N ARG A 34 -3.01 5.52 -5.17
CA ARG A 34 -3.34 6.88 -5.63
C ARG A 34 -3.82 6.90 -7.08
N HIS A 35 -3.10 6.24 -7.97
CA HIS A 35 -3.40 6.23 -9.39
C HIS A 35 -4.70 5.50 -9.73
N HIS A 36 -4.99 4.40 -9.03
CA HIS A 36 -6.14 3.56 -9.38
C HIS A 36 -7.42 3.97 -8.65
N LEU A 37 -7.32 4.48 -7.42
CA LEU A 37 -8.49 4.78 -6.59
C LEU A 37 -8.76 6.28 -6.46
N GLY A 38 -7.85 7.13 -6.95
CA GLY A 38 -7.89 8.57 -6.72
C GLY A 38 -7.52 8.90 -5.27
N GLY A 39 -6.70 9.93 -5.07
CA GLY A 39 -6.31 10.32 -3.72
C GLY A 39 -5.27 11.42 -3.67
N GLU A 40 -5.19 12.11 -2.54
CA GLU A 40 -4.10 13.05 -2.25
C GLU A 40 -3.00 12.36 -1.44
N TRP A 41 -1.77 12.59 -1.88
CA TRP A 41 -0.57 12.02 -1.27
C TRP A 41 0.19 13.09 -0.48
N ASP A 42 0.73 12.70 0.68
CA ASP A 42 1.81 13.40 1.38
C ASP A 42 2.99 12.46 1.70
N VAL A 43 4.21 12.98 1.77
CA VAL A 43 5.41 12.20 2.13
C VAL A 43 5.99 12.78 3.41
N HIS A 44 6.03 11.97 4.46
CA HIS A 44 6.86 12.29 5.63
C HIS A 44 8.23 11.63 5.50
N SER A 45 9.28 12.39 5.81
CA SER A 45 10.67 11.91 5.73
C SER A 45 10.95 10.70 6.63
N GLU A 46 10.20 10.54 7.72
CA GLU A 46 10.37 9.43 8.67
C GLU A 46 9.31 8.34 8.51
N ASP A 47 8.06 8.68 8.20
CA ASP A 47 6.96 7.70 8.11
C ASP A 47 6.71 7.20 6.69
N GLY A 48 7.42 7.77 5.72
CA GLY A 48 7.26 7.46 4.30
C GLY A 48 5.95 8.01 3.74
N PRO A 49 5.37 7.35 2.72
CA PRO A 49 4.18 7.84 2.05
C PRO A 49 2.93 7.78 2.94
N PHE A 50 2.02 8.74 2.76
CA PHE A 50 0.73 8.82 3.43
C PHE A 50 -0.34 9.28 2.43
N ILE A 51 -1.42 8.51 2.29
CA ILE A 51 -2.57 8.90 1.48
C ILE A 51 -3.63 9.50 2.40
N LYS A 52 -3.97 10.77 2.18
CA LYS A 52 -4.88 11.55 3.03
C LYS A 52 -6.36 11.38 2.69
N ASN A 53 -6.64 10.90 1.49
CA ASN A 53 -7.99 10.54 1.06
C ASN A 53 -7.91 9.49 -0.06
N ILE A 54 -8.92 8.64 -0.13
CA ILE A 54 -9.12 7.71 -1.25
C ILE A 54 -10.47 8.04 -1.87
N ALA A 55 -10.53 8.15 -3.20
CA ALA A 55 -11.73 8.54 -3.95
C ALA A 55 -12.41 9.83 -3.43
N GLY A 56 -11.63 10.78 -2.91
CA GLY A 56 -12.16 12.04 -2.35
C GLY A 56 -12.69 11.94 -0.92
N SER A 57 -12.72 10.75 -0.31
CA SER A 57 -13.11 10.56 1.09
C SER A 57 -11.93 10.77 2.04
N LYS A 58 -12.04 11.81 2.89
CA LYS A 58 -11.06 12.10 3.96
C LYS A 58 -11.11 11.09 5.11
N GLU A 59 -12.16 10.27 5.19
CA GLU A 59 -12.27 9.21 6.19
C GLU A 59 -11.39 8.00 5.82
N MET A 60 -11.08 7.86 4.53
CA MET A 60 -10.19 6.81 4.02
C MET A 60 -8.76 7.32 3.93
N THR A 61 -7.98 7.08 4.98
CA THR A 61 -6.54 7.37 5.01
C THR A 61 -5.72 6.09 4.94
N LEU A 62 -4.53 6.17 4.33
CA LEU A 62 -3.63 5.05 4.16
C LEU A 62 -2.22 5.40 4.62
N LYS A 63 -1.63 4.52 5.43
CA LYS A 63 -0.18 4.51 5.70
C LYS A 63 0.44 3.29 5.00
N PRO A 64 0.85 3.39 3.72
CA PRO A 64 1.46 2.28 2.99
C PRO A 64 2.59 1.59 3.76
N TYR A 65 3.44 2.34 4.47
CA TYR A 65 4.50 1.78 5.31
C TYR A 65 4.00 0.75 6.32
N ASN A 66 2.93 1.08 7.03
CA ASN A 66 2.35 0.17 8.03
C ASN A 66 1.77 -1.09 7.40
N LEU A 67 1.20 -0.99 6.20
CA LEU A 67 0.63 -2.15 5.51
C LEU A 67 1.70 -3.05 4.93
N VAL A 68 2.73 -2.48 4.31
CA VAL A 68 3.91 -3.23 3.84
C VAL A 68 4.55 -3.96 5.02
N MET A 69 4.77 -3.28 6.16
CA MET A 69 5.27 -3.91 7.37
C MET A 69 4.39 -5.07 7.87
N LYS A 70 3.06 -4.93 7.84
CA LYS A 70 2.15 -6.01 8.23
C LYS A 70 2.26 -7.21 7.30
N THR A 71 2.26 -6.97 5.98
CA THR A 71 2.47 -8.01 4.96
C THR A 71 3.81 -8.71 5.14
N MET A 72 4.84 -7.97 5.55
CA MET A 72 6.17 -8.50 5.83
C MET A 72 6.26 -9.39 7.06
N VAL A 73 5.53 -9.04 8.14
CA VAL A 73 5.53 -9.83 9.39
C VAL A 73 4.68 -11.09 9.24
N ALA A 74 3.62 -11.04 8.43
CA ALA A 74 2.71 -12.16 8.20
C ALA A 74 2.52 -12.45 6.69
N PRO A 75 3.59 -12.81 5.96
CA PRO A 75 3.55 -12.93 4.50
C PRO A 75 2.71 -14.10 4.00
N ASN A 76 2.34 -15.05 4.87
CA ASN A 76 1.44 -16.15 4.52
C ASN A 76 -0.04 -15.83 4.76
N GLU A 77 -0.34 -14.74 5.47
CA GLU A 77 -1.69 -14.36 5.89
C GLU A 77 -2.18 -13.08 5.20
N LEU A 78 -1.25 -12.17 4.89
CA LEU A 78 -1.54 -10.87 4.31
C LEU A 78 -0.85 -10.68 2.96
N SER A 79 -1.43 -9.83 2.12
CA SER A 79 -0.86 -9.39 0.85
C SER A 79 -1.23 -7.94 0.56
N LEU A 80 -0.41 -7.24 -0.22
CA LEU A 80 -0.72 -5.89 -0.68
C LEU A 80 -1.92 -5.88 -1.62
N LEU A 81 -2.09 -6.94 -2.42
CA LEU A 81 -3.29 -7.12 -3.24
C LEU A 81 -4.56 -7.20 -2.38
N TYR A 82 -4.53 -7.93 -1.27
CA TYR A 82 -5.66 -8.04 -0.34
C TYR A 82 -6.07 -6.67 0.20
N PHE A 83 -5.10 -5.88 0.68
CA PHE A 83 -5.37 -4.52 1.16
C PHE A 83 -5.92 -3.61 0.06
N PHE A 84 -5.34 -3.68 -1.15
CA PHE A 84 -5.79 -2.87 -2.27
C PHE A 84 -7.26 -3.15 -2.64
N GLU A 85 -7.68 -4.41 -2.71
CA GLU A 85 -9.07 -4.75 -3.02
C GLU A 85 -10.04 -4.30 -1.92
N ILE A 86 -9.64 -4.28 -0.64
CA ILE A 86 -10.46 -3.67 0.43
C ILE A 86 -10.70 -2.19 0.14
N PHE A 87 -9.64 -1.42 -0.15
CA PHE A 87 -9.79 0.02 -0.42
C PHE A 87 -10.58 0.29 -1.68
N LYS A 88 -10.40 -0.53 -2.71
CA LYS A 88 -11.16 -0.43 -3.95
C LYS A 88 -12.65 -0.69 -3.74
N ASN A 89 -13.00 -1.72 -2.97
CA ASN A 89 -14.40 -2.01 -2.66
C ASN A 89 -15.03 -0.86 -1.85
N ALA A 90 -14.34 -0.39 -0.81
CA ALA A 90 -14.80 0.76 -0.04
C ALA A 90 -14.95 2.03 -0.91
N ALA A 91 -14.00 2.31 -1.81
CA ALA A 91 -14.09 3.44 -2.74
C ALA A 91 -15.26 3.32 -3.74
N ASN A 92 -15.61 2.10 -4.14
CA ASN A 92 -16.76 1.85 -5.02
C ASN A 92 -18.10 2.00 -4.30
N GLU A 93 -18.17 1.68 -3.00
CA GLU A 93 -19.40 1.86 -2.19
C GLU A 93 -19.73 3.33 -1.92
N MET A 94 -18.76 4.24 -2.11
CA MET A 94 -18.92 5.69 -1.90
C MET A 94 -19.37 6.45 -3.16
N ASN A 95 -19.43 5.79 -4.33
CA ASN A 95 -19.87 6.34 -5.61
C ASN A 95 -21.22 5.74 -6.05
#